data_AF-A0A2G9MS59-F1
#
_entry.id   AF-A0A2G9MS59-F1
#
_cell.length_a   1.000
_cell.length_b   1.000
_cell.length_c   1.000
_cell.angle_alpha   90.00
_cell.angle_beta   90.00
_cell.angle_gamma   90.00
#
_symmetry.space_group_name_H-M   'P 1'
#
loop_
_entity.id
_entity.type
_entity.pdbx_description
1 polymer ?
#
loop_
_entity_poly.entity_id
_entity_poly.type
_entity_poly.pdbx_seq_one_letter_code
_entity_poly.pdbx_strand_id
1 'polypeptide(L)'
;MKQRLPILSLPEQTDSRVKKATKIIEQQKIALVEKNLSFEEAIKSLKQGKIQGVIAGATWPSSKTFSLALKEIGVKKGRWASTVFLMKLKNKTYFFADCALNIEPNEEQLAQIAINTAEFVKQIGFTPKIAMLSYSTKGSSNHSSAIKIRN
;
A
#
# COMPACT_ATOMS: atom_id res chain seq x y z
N MET A 1 -14.75 -8.11 30.28
CA MET A 1 -15.06 -6.82 29.64
C MET A 1 -14.70 -6.90 28.16
N LYS A 2 -15.65 -6.70 27.23
CA LYS A 2 -15.33 -6.60 25.80
C LYS A 2 -14.65 -5.25 25.58
N GLN A 3 -13.34 -5.24 25.39
CA GLN A 3 -12.60 -4.03 25.02
C GLN A 3 -13.22 -3.48 23.73
N ARG A 4 -13.92 -2.35 23.82
CA ARG A 4 -14.46 -1.68 22.64
C ARG A 4 -13.26 -1.30 21.77
N LEU A 5 -13.28 -1.78 20.52
CA LEU A 5 -12.33 -1.30 19.51
C LEU A 5 -12.49 0.23 19.46
N PRO A 6 -11.38 0.99 19.39
CA PRO A 6 -11.42 2.44 19.42
C PRO A 6 -12.33 2.93 18.29
N ILE A 7 -13.39 3.63 18.70
CA ILE A 7 -14.43 4.12 17.83
C ILE A 7 -13.83 5.26 17.00
N LEU A 8 -14.06 5.18 15.71
CA LEU A 8 -13.57 6.09 14.69
C LEU A 8 -14.02 7.54 14.96
N SER A 9 -13.12 8.52 14.90
CA SER A 9 -13.53 9.91 14.66
C SER A 9 -12.63 10.58 13.62
N LEU A 10 -12.92 10.31 12.34
CA LEU A 10 -12.33 11.13 11.27
C LEU A 10 -12.69 12.61 11.50
N PRO A 11 -11.76 13.55 11.31
CA PRO A 11 -11.95 14.96 11.69
C PRO A 11 -13.10 15.65 10.94
N GLU A 12 -13.45 15.19 9.74
CA GLU A 12 -14.52 15.76 8.92
C GLU A 12 -15.71 14.81 8.79
N GLN A 13 -16.77 15.07 9.55
CA GLN A 13 -17.95 14.20 9.60
C GLN A 13 -19.13 14.72 8.78
N THR A 14 -19.01 15.87 8.11
CA THR A 14 -20.10 16.47 7.32
C THR A 14 -20.14 15.93 5.89
N ASP A 15 -18.98 15.60 5.31
CA ASP A 15 -18.88 15.08 3.94
C ASP A 15 -19.46 13.67 3.82
N SER A 16 -20.39 13.50 2.87
CA SER A 16 -21.05 12.22 2.60
C SER A 16 -20.08 11.08 2.23
N ARG A 17 -18.96 11.39 1.57
CA ARG A 17 -17.91 10.44 1.20
C ARG A 17 -17.19 9.95 2.45
N VAL A 18 -16.89 10.85 3.39
CA VAL A 18 -16.23 10.50 4.65
C VAL A 18 -17.16 9.64 5.50
N LYS A 19 -18.44 10.00 5.63
CA LYS A 19 -19.44 9.15 6.31
C LYS A 19 -19.50 7.73 5.71
N LYS A 20 -19.51 7.64 4.38
CA LYS A 20 -19.52 6.35 3.68
C LYS A 20 -18.24 5.55 3.95
N ALA A 21 -17.07 6.20 3.91
CA ALA A 21 -15.79 5.55 4.20
C ALA A 21 -15.73 5.05 5.64
N THR A 22 -16.11 5.87 6.62
CA THR A 22 -16.22 5.49 8.04
C THR A 22 -17.04 4.22 8.21
N LYS A 23 -18.24 4.18 7.60
CA LYS A 23 -19.12 3.01 7.67
C LYS A 23 -18.47 1.75 7.09
N ILE A 24 -17.77 1.86 5.96
CA ILE A 24 -17.07 0.73 5.33
C ILE A 24 -15.96 0.22 6.26
N ILE A 25 -15.15 1.12 6.81
CA ILE A 25 -14.04 0.80 7.70
C ILE A 25 -14.54 0.07 8.96
N GLU A 26 -15.61 0.57 9.58
CA GLU A 26 -16.25 -0.05 10.74
C GLU A 26 -16.79 -1.45 10.42
N GLN A 27 -17.54 -1.58 9.32
CA GLN A 27 -18.10 -2.86 8.87
C GLN A 27 -17.02 -3.91 8.60
N GLN A 28 -15.89 -3.48 8.04
CA GLN A 28 -14.75 -4.33 7.75
C GLN A 28 -13.83 -4.52 8.96
N LYS A 29 -14.17 -4.01 10.15
CA LYS A 29 -13.31 -4.11 11.35
C LYS A 29 -11.88 -3.65 11.07
N ILE A 30 -11.71 -2.52 10.39
CA ILE A 30 -10.39 -1.91 10.13
C ILE A 30 -10.09 -0.92 11.27
N ALA A 31 -8.91 -1.01 11.86
CA ALA A 31 -8.49 -0.09 12.92
C ALA A 31 -7.85 1.17 12.32
N LEU A 32 -8.21 2.33 12.85
CA LEU A 32 -7.53 3.60 12.56
C LEU A 32 -6.63 3.96 13.73
N VAL A 33 -5.36 4.19 13.42
CA VAL A 33 -4.35 4.57 14.41
C VAL A 33 -4.38 6.08 14.57
N GLU A 34 -4.86 6.49 15.73
CA GLU A 34 -5.02 7.89 16.16
C GLU A 34 -4.43 8.04 17.58
N LYS A 35 -4.71 9.15 18.26
CA LYS A 35 -4.11 9.46 19.57
C LYS A 35 -4.33 8.39 20.66
N ASN A 36 -5.41 7.62 20.60
CA ASN A 36 -5.83 6.69 21.66
C ASN A 36 -5.61 5.19 21.32
N LEU A 37 -5.01 4.88 20.18
CA LEU A 37 -4.66 3.51 19.78
C LEU A 37 -3.25 3.53 19.19
N SER A 38 -2.30 2.81 19.79
CA SER A 38 -0.96 2.74 19.22
C SER A 38 -0.92 1.85 17.98
N PHE A 39 0.07 2.07 17.11
CA PHE A 39 0.24 1.23 15.93
C PHE A 39 0.57 -0.21 16.32
N GLU A 40 1.32 -0.41 17.40
CA GLU A 40 1.66 -1.71 17.96
C GLU A 40 0.43 -2.50 18.41
N GLU A 41 -0.49 -1.86 19.12
CA GLU A 41 -1.74 -2.48 19.58
C GLU A 41 -2.63 -2.90 18.41
N ALA A 42 -2.69 -2.06 17.37
CA ALA A 42 -3.42 -2.35 16.14
C ALA A 42 -2.81 -3.58 15.42
N ILE A 43 -1.49 -3.60 15.22
CA ILE A 43 -0.79 -4.72 14.56
C ILE A 43 -0.93 -6.03 15.35
N LYS A 44 -0.84 -5.98 16.69
CA LYS A 44 -1.09 -7.15 17.54
C LYS A 44 -2.52 -7.67 17.37
N SER A 45 -3.50 -6.77 17.33
CA SER A 45 -4.91 -7.13 17.13
C SER A 45 -5.16 -7.74 15.74
N LEU A 46 -4.48 -7.23 14.71
CA LEU A 46 -4.52 -7.76 13.35
C LEU A 46 -3.97 -9.19 13.30
N LYS A 47 -2.81 -9.43 13.92
CA LYS A 47 -2.18 -10.75 14.02
C LYS A 47 -3.05 -11.77 14.77
N GLN A 48 -3.85 -11.30 15.72
CA GLN A 48 -4.82 -12.11 16.48
C GLN A 48 -6.16 -12.31 15.74
N GLY A 49 -6.34 -11.75 14.54
CA GLY A 49 -7.59 -11.84 13.77
C GLY A 49 -8.77 -11.08 14.37
N LYS A 50 -8.52 -10.15 15.31
CA LYS A 50 -9.59 -9.33 15.94
C LYS A 50 -10.09 -8.22 15.02
N ILE A 51 -9.22 -7.78 14.12
CA ILE A 51 -9.46 -6.76 13.09
C ILE A 51 -8.97 -7.28 11.74
N GLN A 52 -9.42 -6.70 10.63
CA GLN A 52 -9.10 -7.18 9.28
C GLN A 52 -8.13 -6.26 8.53
N GLY A 53 -7.82 -5.09 9.08
CA GLY A 53 -6.85 -4.16 8.50
C GLY A 53 -6.51 -3.03 9.46
N VAL A 54 -5.46 -2.29 9.11
CA VAL A 54 -4.98 -1.13 9.88
C VAL A 54 -4.73 0.02 8.91
N ILE A 55 -5.20 1.22 9.27
CA ILE A 55 -4.88 2.48 8.61
C ILE A 55 -4.07 3.32 9.60
N ALA A 56 -2.88 3.74 9.21
CA ALA A 56 -1.94 4.50 10.03
C ALA A 56 -1.20 5.55 9.18
N GLY A 57 -0.29 6.30 9.81
CA GLY A 57 0.55 7.30 9.13
C GLY A 57 0.21 8.75 9.48
N ALA A 58 -0.93 9.01 10.11
CA ALA A 58 -1.30 10.36 10.56
C ALA A 58 -0.46 10.85 11.76
N THR A 59 -0.11 9.93 12.67
CA THR A 59 0.66 10.21 13.90
C THR A 59 1.95 9.39 13.99
N TRP A 60 2.22 8.56 12.98
CA TRP A 60 3.34 7.61 12.94
C TRP A 60 4.18 7.82 11.68
N PRO A 61 5.52 7.91 11.79
CA PRO A 61 6.39 7.97 10.62
C PRO A 61 6.20 6.75 9.72
N SER A 62 6.19 6.95 8.40
CA SER A 62 6.07 5.87 7.42
C SER A 62 7.15 4.80 7.60
N SER A 63 8.39 5.22 7.89
CA SER A 63 9.51 4.30 8.13
C SER A 63 9.25 3.33 9.29
N LYS A 64 8.72 3.82 10.41
CA LYS A 64 8.34 2.99 11.56
C LYS A 64 7.14 2.09 11.24
N THR A 65 6.15 2.63 10.53
CA THR A 65 4.94 1.92 10.12
C THR A 65 5.28 0.72 9.23
N PHE A 66 6.06 0.92 8.17
CA PHE A 66 6.51 -0.15 7.29
C PHE A 66 7.37 -1.17 8.01
N SER A 67 8.37 -0.71 8.77
CA SER A 67 9.31 -1.61 9.47
C SER A 67 8.59 -2.55 10.42
N LEU A 68 7.65 -2.04 11.23
CA LEU A 68 6.92 -2.87 12.18
C LEU A 68 5.90 -3.77 11.49
N ALA A 69 5.17 -3.28 10.48
CA ALA A 69 4.21 -4.11 9.74
C ALA A 69 4.91 -5.30 9.06
N LEU A 70 6.05 -5.07 8.40
CA LEU A 70 6.83 -6.11 7.74
C LEU A 70 7.45 -7.09 8.75
N LYS A 71 7.85 -6.63 9.94
CA LYS A 71 8.38 -7.51 10.98
C LYS A 71 7.31 -8.41 11.59
N GLU A 72 6.13 -7.86 11.90
CA GLU A 72 5.10 -8.56 12.67
C GLU A 72 4.13 -9.39 11.83
N ILE A 73 3.77 -8.88 10.65
CA ILE A 73 2.82 -9.50 9.72
C ILE A 73 3.55 -10.15 8.54
N GLY A 74 4.60 -9.51 8.03
CA GLY A 74 5.37 -10.00 6.90
C GLY A 74 4.67 -9.84 5.55
N VAL A 75 5.20 -10.57 4.57
CA VAL A 75 4.69 -10.64 3.21
C VAL A 75 4.26 -12.07 2.90
N LYS A 76 3.39 -12.24 1.89
CA LYS A 76 3.05 -13.56 1.38
C LYS A 76 4.32 -14.27 0.90
N LYS A 77 4.38 -15.61 1.04
CA LYS A 77 5.53 -16.42 0.61
C LYS A 77 5.84 -16.16 -0.87
N GLY A 78 7.10 -15.87 -1.16
CA GLY A 78 7.57 -15.57 -2.52
C GLY A 78 7.09 -14.22 -3.08
N ARG A 79 6.63 -13.30 -2.22
CA ARG A 79 6.23 -11.95 -2.60
C ARG A 79 7.12 -10.89 -1.96
N TRP A 80 7.22 -9.75 -2.62
CA TRP A 80 7.88 -8.56 -2.14
C TRP A 80 6.84 -7.48 -1.84
N ALA A 81 7.02 -6.69 -0.79
CA ALA A 81 6.12 -5.57 -0.51
C ALA A 81 6.43 -4.41 -1.46
N SER A 82 5.40 -3.77 -2.00
CA SER A 82 5.52 -2.63 -2.91
C SER A 82 4.36 -1.66 -2.72
N THR A 83 4.59 -0.39 -3.01
CA THR A 83 3.55 0.65 -2.96
C THR A 83 2.94 0.92 -4.34
N VAL A 84 1.76 1.53 -4.39
CA VAL A 84 1.16 1.99 -5.65
C VAL A 84 0.52 3.35 -5.41
N PHE A 85 0.83 4.32 -6.26
CA PHE A 85 0.12 5.60 -6.31
C PHE A 85 -0.88 5.58 -7.46
N LEU A 86 -2.16 5.85 -7.16
CA LEU A 86 -3.19 6.08 -8.17
C LEU A 86 -3.17 7.57 -8.56
N MET A 87 -2.85 7.84 -9.81
CA MET A 87 -2.76 9.18 -10.38
C MET A 87 -3.95 9.44 -11.31
N LYS A 88 -4.78 10.43 -11.00
CA LYS A 88 -5.90 10.86 -11.86
C LYS A 88 -5.51 12.13 -12.61
N LEU A 89 -5.31 12.04 -13.92
CA LEU A 89 -4.99 13.18 -14.79
C LEU A 89 -6.11 13.38 -15.81
N LYS A 90 -6.96 14.38 -15.58
CA LYS A 90 -8.16 14.63 -16.41
C LYS A 90 -8.95 13.33 -16.59
N ASN A 91 -9.06 12.84 -17.82
CA ASN A 91 -9.80 11.64 -18.18
C ASN A 91 -8.95 10.36 -18.14
N LYS A 92 -7.67 10.43 -17.75
CA LYS A 92 -6.77 9.28 -17.68
C LYS A 92 -6.45 8.93 -16.22
N THR A 93 -6.28 7.64 -15.96
CA THR A 93 -5.84 7.10 -14.69
C THR A 93 -4.53 6.36 -14.93
N TYR A 94 -3.51 6.67 -14.13
CA TYR A 94 -2.22 6.00 -14.13
C TYR A 94 -1.95 5.39 -12.76
N PHE A 95 -1.11 4.37 -12.74
CA PHE A 95 -0.65 3.71 -11.51
C PHE A 95 0.86 3.75 -11.50
N PHE A 96 1.43 4.45 -10.53
CA PHE A 96 2.88 4.53 -10.36
C PHE A 96 3.30 3.47 -9.36
N ALA A 97 4.13 2.54 -9.83
CA ALA A 97 4.58 1.39 -9.07
C ALA A 97 5.76 1.79 -8.17
N ASP A 98 5.57 1.53 -6.89
CA ASP A 98 6.55 1.60 -5.82
C ASP A 98 7.39 2.86 -5.68
N CYS A 99 6.73 3.98 -5.37
CA CYS A 99 7.38 5.27 -5.23
C CYS A 99 7.72 5.65 -3.78
N ALA A 100 7.59 4.73 -2.81
CA ALA A 100 7.70 5.06 -1.39
C ALA A 100 8.33 3.99 -0.48
N LEU A 101 8.68 2.81 -1.00
CA LEU A 101 9.19 1.72 -0.15
C LEU A 101 10.57 1.20 -0.56
N ASN A 102 10.75 0.69 -1.80
CA ASN A 102 12.02 0.10 -2.20
C ASN A 102 12.92 1.14 -2.89
N ILE A 103 14.10 1.38 -2.32
CA ILE A 103 15.03 2.44 -2.76
C ILE A 103 15.67 2.08 -4.10
N GLU A 104 16.23 0.88 -4.22
CA GLU A 104 16.94 0.44 -5.42
C GLU A 104 16.64 -1.04 -5.71
N PRO A 105 15.44 -1.34 -6.25
CA PRO A 105 15.07 -2.72 -6.51
C PRO A 105 15.96 -3.35 -7.59
N ASN A 106 16.26 -4.63 -7.40
CA ASN A 106 16.91 -5.48 -8.41
C ASN A 106 15.90 -5.98 -9.47
N GLU A 107 16.37 -6.74 -10.45
CA GLU A 107 15.55 -7.25 -11.57
C GLU A 107 14.34 -8.07 -11.09
N GLU A 108 14.56 -9.01 -10.17
CA GLU A 108 13.50 -9.86 -9.62
C GLU A 108 12.46 -9.06 -8.83
N GLN A 109 12.92 -8.08 -8.03
CA GLN A 109 12.04 -7.19 -7.27
C GLN A 109 11.23 -6.30 -8.20
N LEU A 110 11.82 -5.76 -9.27
CA LEU A 110 11.12 -4.98 -10.28
C LEU A 110 10.02 -5.79 -10.96
N ALA A 111 10.31 -7.04 -11.34
CA ALA A 111 9.30 -7.95 -11.88
C ALA A 111 8.16 -8.19 -10.88
N GLN A 112 8.48 -8.43 -9.61
CA GLN A 112 7.46 -8.61 -8.57
C GLN A 112 6.64 -7.35 -8.31
N ILE A 113 7.25 -6.16 -8.31
CA ILE A 113 6.57 -4.87 -8.17
C ILE A 113 5.57 -4.68 -9.33
N ALA A 114 5.98 -5.00 -10.56
CA ALA A 114 5.10 -4.94 -11.73
C ALA A 114 3.89 -5.88 -11.60
N ILE A 115 4.13 -7.14 -11.19
CA ILE A 115 3.08 -8.14 -10.97
C ILE A 115 2.12 -7.71 -9.85
N ASN A 116 2.64 -7.29 -8.69
CA ASN A 116 1.85 -6.76 -7.57
C ASN A 116 0.95 -5.61 -8.02
N THR A 117 1.51 -4.67 -8.78
CA THR A 117 0.78 -3.50 -9.28
C THR A 117 -0.33 -3.93 -10.24
N ALA A 118 -0.04 -4.83 -11.18
CA ALA A 118 -1.03 -5.31 -12.13
C ALA A 118 -2.18 -6.08 -11.47
N GLU A 119 -1.88 -6.92 -10.47
CA GLU A 119 -2.89 -7.60 -9.66
C GLU A 119 -3.78 -6.62 -8.92
N PHE A 120 -3.19 -5.63 -8.25
CA PHE A 120 -3.96 -4.58 -7.55
C PHE A 120 -4.85 -3.80 -8.52
N VAL A 121 -4.30 -3.32 -9.64
CA VAL A 121 -5.03 -2.58 -10.68
C VAL A 121 -6.21 -3.39 -11.21
N LYS A 122 -6.03 -4.69 -11.42
CA LYS A 122 -7.11 -5.61 -11.82
C LYS A 122 -8.17 -5.75 -10.73
N GLN A 123 -7.79 -5.89 -9.47
CA GLN A 123 -8.72 -6.02 -8.33
C GLN A 123 -9.63 -4.81 -8.18
N ILE A 124 -9.14 -3.60 -8.48
CA ILE A 124 -9.93 -2.37 -8.40
C ILE A 124 -10.65 -2.01 -9.72
N GLY A 125 -10.74 -2.96 -10.66
CA GLY A 125 -11.60 -2.87 -11.85
C GLY A 125 -10.96 -2.25 -13.10
N PHE A 126 -9.64 -2.08 -13.15
CA PHE A 126 -8.93 -1.58 -14.33
C PHE A 126 -8.23 -2.72 -15.09
N THR A 127 -8.04 -2.54 -16.40
CA THR A 127 -7.22 -3.46 -17.20
C THR A 127 -5.75 -3.00 -17.16
N PRO A 128 -4.82 -3.78 -16.57
CA PRO A 128 -3.44 -3.36 -16.43
C PRO A 128 -2.72 -3.35 -17.79
N LYS A 129 -1.98 -2.28 -18.06
CA LYS A 129 -1.02 -2.17 -19.16
C LYS A 129 0.30 -1.67 -18.56
N ILE A 130 1.26 -2.57 -18.40
CA ILE A 130 2.52 -2.29 -17.71
C ILE A 130 3.53 -1.69 -18.70
N ALA A 131 4.25 -0.68 -18.25
CA ALA A 131 5.44 -0.17 -18.92
C ALA A 131 6.57 -0.06 -17.89
N MET A 132 7.67 -0.77 -18.12
CA MET A 132 8.89 -0.66 -17.32
C MET A 132 9.67 0.58 -17.77
N LEU A 133 9.92 1.53 -16.87
CA LEU A 133 10.54 2.81 -17.21
C LEU A 133 12.06 2.75 -17.07
N SER A 134 12.74 3.32 -18.05
CA SER A 134 14.19 3.55 -18.05
C SER A 134 14.49 4.80 -18.87
N TYR A 135 15.68 5.38 -18.70
CA TYR A 135 16.17 6.41 -19.61
C TYR A 135 16.53 5.83 -21.00
N SER A 136 16.64 4.49 -21.11
CA SER A 136 16.90 3.76 -22.35
C SER A 136 15.59 3.19 -22.92
N THR A 137 15.39 3.31 -24.22
CA THR A 137 14.24 2.72 -24.92
C THR A 137 14.72 1.64 -25.88
N LYS A 138 14.23 0.40 -25.70
CA LYS A 138 14.49 -0.75 -26.58
C LYS A 138 15.97 -0.97 -26.92
N GLY A 139 16.87 -0.74 -25.97
CA GLY A 139 18.31 -0.98 -26.14
C GLY A 139 19.12 0.19 -26.67
N SER A 140 18.61 1.42 -26.60
CA SER A 140 19.39 2.63 -26.91
C SER A 140 20.61 2.85 -26.00
N SER A 141 20.71 2.10 -24.90
CA SER A 141 21.88 2.04 -24.02
C SER A 141 22.08 0.62 -23.47
N ASN A 142 23.34 0.19 -23.37
CA ASN A 142 23.78 -1.06 -22.74
C ASN A 142 24.40 -0.85 -21.35
N HIS A 143 24.16 0.30 -20.72
CA HIS A 143 24.56 0.50 -19.34
C HIS A 143 23.82 -0.46 -18.40
N SER A 144 24.44 -0.84 -17.28
CA SER A 144 23.88 -1.80 -16.31
C SER A 144 22.49 -1.42 -15.82
N SER A 145 22.25 -0.14 -15.51
CA SER A 145 20.94 0.35 -15.07
C SER A 145 19.84 0.26 -16.13
N ALA A 146 20.19 0.32 -17.42
CA ALA A 146 19.25 0.10 -18.52
C ALA A 146 18.99 -1.40 -18.75
N ILE A 147 20.03 -2.22 -18.67
CA ILE A 147 19.94 -3.69 -18.78
C ILE A 147 19.02 -4.25 -17.68
N LYS A 148 19.16 -3.76 -16.44
CA LYS A 148 18.32 -4.13 -15.29
C LYS A 148 16.81 -4.03 -15.55
N ILE A 149 16.39 -3.10 -16.40
CA ILE A 149 14.98 -2.88 -16.73
C ILE A 149 14.53 -3.70 -17.95
N ARG A 150 15.48 -4.08 -18.82
CA ARG A 150 15.23 -4.77 -20.10
C ARG A 150 15.11 -6.29 -19.94
N ASN A 151 15.87 -6.87 -19.00
CA ASN A 151 15.87 -8.30 -18.70
C ASN A 151 14.55 -8.75 -18.07
#